data_AF-A0A6V7J9N7-F1
#
_entry.id   AF-A0A6V7J9N7-F1
#
_cell.length_a   1.000
_cell.length_b   1.000
_cell.length_c   1.000
_cell.angle_alpha   90.00
_cell.angle_beta   90.00
_cell.angle_gamma   90.00
#
_symmetry.space_group_name_H-M   'P 1'
#
loop_
_entity.id
_entity.type
_entity.pdbx_description
1 polymer ?
#
loop_
_entity_poly.entity_id
_entity_poly.type
_entity_poly.pdbx_seq_one_letter_code
_entity_poly.pdbx_strand_id
1 'polypeptide(L)'
;MLFVRCFTIFGNSILYQDFSKFRNLEVLILVGASISGADLRKSYENMINLRKLKLYECYTGPEIAGIAELTKLEHLSLYDSDLTDSILGKVLRNNKKLKYLNIT
;
A
#
# COMPACT_ATOMS: atom_id res chain seq x y z
N MET A 1 -19.43 -8.77 10.70
CA MET A 1 -18.04 -8.63 10.21
C MET A 1 -18.09 -7.82 8.92
N LEU A 2 -17.49 -6.63 8.84
CA LEU A 2 -17.59 -5.78 7.65
C LEU A 2 -16.73 -6.35 6.51
N PHE A 3 -17.37 -6.74 5.40
CA PHE A 3 -16.71 -7.22 4.18
C PHE A 3 -16.27 -6.05 3.29
N VAL A 4 -15.27 -5.30 3.74
CA VAL A 4 -14.70 -4.22 2.92
C VAL A 4 -13.63 -4.80 2.00
N ARG A 5 -13.89 -4.81 0.68
CA ARG A 5 -12.94 -5.23 -0.36
C ARG A 5 -12.26 -4.06 -1.05
N CYS A 6 -12.86 -2.87 -0.98
CA CYS A 6 -12.32 -1.64 -1.55
C CYS A 6 -12.38 -0.55 -0.50
N PHE A 7 -11.29 0.16 -0.29
CA PHE A 7 -11.21 1.31 0.60
C PHE A 7 -10.50 2.46 -0.11
N THR A 8 -11.12 3.64 -0.10
CA THR A 8 -10.57 4.85 -0.68
C THR A 8 -10.66 5.97 0.33
N ILE A 9 -9.56 6.67 0.58
CA ILE A 9 -9.52 7.82 1.48
C ILE A 9 -8.92 9.01 0.72
N PHE A 10 -9.55 10.17 0.91
CA PHE A 10 -9.07 11.46 0.46
C PHE A 10 -8.86 12.34 1.69
N GLY A 11 -7.72 13.02 1.79
CA GLY A 11 -7.57 14.13 2.73
C GLY A 11 -6.19 14.26 3.36
N ASN A 12 -5.87 15.51 3.70
CA ASN A 12 -4.56 15.99 4.16
C ASN A 12 -4.30 15.77 5.66
N SER A 13 -5.15 14.98 6.33
CA SER A 13 -5.05 14.73 7.77
C SER A 13 -4.22 13.48 8.05
N ILE A 14 -3.53 13.46 9.20
CA ILE A 14 -2.83 12.26 9.66
C ILE A 14 -3.87 11.17 9.92
N LEU A 15 -3.82 10.10 9.14
CA LEU A 15 -4.74 8.98 9.26
C LEU A 15 -4.16 7.94 10.22
N TYR A 16 -4.62 7.95 11.47
CA TYR A 16 -4.42 6.84 12.41
C TYR A 16 -5.42 5.73 12.14
N GLN A 17 -5.35 5.14 10.95
CA GLN A 17 -6.28 4.09 10.56
C GLN A 17 -5.63 2.72 10.61
N ASP A 18 -6.07 1.93 11.57
CA ASP A 18 -5.71 0.52 11.62
C ASP A 18 -6.43 -0.24 10.49
N PHE A 19 -5.67 -0.59 9.45
CA PHE A 19 -6.17 -1.38 8.33
C PHE A 19 -6.06 -2.89 8.59
N SER A 20 -5.48 -3.34 9.71
CA SER A 20 -5.33 -4.77 10.04
C SER A 20 -6.67 -5.50 10.14
N LYS A 21 -7.75 -4.76 10.46
CA LYS A 21 -9.12 -5.28 10.50
C LYS A 21 -9.68 -5.67 9.14
N PHE A 22 -9.12 -5.17 8.03
CA PHE A 22 -9.63 -5.40 6.68
C PHE A 22 -8.92 -6.58 5.98
N ARG A 23 -9.08 -7.79 6.53
CA ARG A 23 -8.43 -9.01 5.99
C ARG A 23 -8.87 -9.41 4.56
N ASN A 24 -10.00 -8.89 4.12
CA ASN A 24 -10.55 -9.12 2.78
C ASN A 24 -10.31 -7.95 1.82
N LEU A 25 -9.48 -6.97 2.20
CA LEU A 25 -9.20 -5.82 1.37
C LEU A 25 -8.44 -6.26 0.11
N GLU A 26 -8.96 -5.87 -1.06
CA GLU A 26 -8.36 -6.12 -2.36
C GLU A 26 -7.84 -4.84 -3.02
N VAL A 27 -8.46 -3.71 -2.70
CA VAL A 27 -8.15 -2.40 -3.27
C VAL A 27 -7.99 -1.39 -2.16
N LEU A 28 -6.81 -0.78 -2.07
CA LEU A 28 -6.52 0.35 -1.20
C LEU A 28 -6.05 1.53 -2.05
N ILE A 29 -6.76 2.64 -1.95
CA ILE A 29 -6.43 3.89 -2.64
C ILE A 29 -6.37 5.00 -1.59
N LEU A 30 -5.25 5.70 -1.53
CA LEU A 30 -4.99 6.78 -0.59
C LEU A 30 -4.51 8.00 -1.39
N VAL A 31 -5.12 9.16 -1.14
CA VAL A 31 -4.83 10.41 -1.86
C VAL A 31 -4.66 11.55 -0.87
N GLY A 32 -3.51 12.22 -0.92
CA GLY A 32 -3.15 13.34 -0.04
C GLY A 32 -2.97 12.96 1.43
N ALA A 33 -2.93 11.66 1.74
CA ALA A 33 -2.95 11.18 3.11
C ALA A 33 -1.55 11.14 3.71
N SER A 34 -1.35 11.81 4.86
CA SER A 34 -0.15 11.65 5.67
C SER A 34 -0.30 10.40 6.55
N ILE A 35 0.02 9.22 5.99
CA ILE A 35 0.01 7.96 6.73
C ILE A 35 1.45 7.63 7.14
N SER A 36 1.71 7.48 8.44
CA SER A 36 3.01 6.97 8.85
C SER A 36 3.22 5.59 8.23
N GLY A 37 4.36 5.34 7.59
CA GLY A 37 4.58 4.04 6.97
C GLY A 37 4.59 2.92 8.02
N ALA A 38 4.83 3.24 9.30
CA ALA A 38 4.65 2.33 10.43
C ALA A 38 3.21 1.80 10.58
N ASP A 39 2.18 2.64 10.35
CA ASP A 39 0.77 2.22 10.41
C ASP A 39 0.40 1.31 9.23
N LEU A 40 0.94 1.61 8.05
CA LEU A 40 0.81 0.76 6.86
C LEU A 40 1.52 -0.59 7.04
N ARG A 41 2.74 -0.58 7.59
CA ARG A 41 3.55 -1.78 7.81
C ARG A 41 2.83 -2.81 8.68
N LYS A 42 2.28 -2.40 9.82
CA LYS A 42 1.50 -3.29 10.71
C LYS A 42 0.28 -3.89 10.02
N SER A 43 -0.25 -3.19 9.03
CA SER A 43 -1.43 -3.62 8.31
C SER A 43 -1.11 -4.57 7.15
N TYR A 44 0.08 -4.49 6.54
CA TYR A 44 0.46 -5.31 5.38
C TYR A 44 0.41 -6.82 5.67
N GLU A 45 0.77 -7.24 6.88
CA GLU A 45 0.67 -8.65 7.31
C GLU A 45 -0.76 -9.21 7.18
N ASN A 46 -1.78 -8.35 7.31
CA ASN A 46 -3.19 -8.73 7.23
C ASN A 46 -3.80 -8.45 5.84
N MET A 47 -3.13 -7.69 4.98
CA MET A 47 -3.57 -7.35 3.62
C MET A 47 -3.24 -8.46 2.60
N ILE A 48 -3.37 -9.73 3.00
CA ILE A 48 -2.99 -10.91 2.22
C ILE A 48 -3.78 -11.09 0.91
N ASN A 49 -4.84 -10.32 0.71
CA ASN A 49 -5.70 -10.35 -0.48
C ASN A 49 -5.54 -9.09 -1.34
N LEU A 50 -4.66 -8.16 -0.97
CA LEU A 50 -4.51 -6.90 -1.69
C LEU A 50 -3.95 -7.13 -3.10
N ARG A 51 -4.67 -6.60 -4.09
CA ARG A 51 -4.34 -6.71 -5.52
C ARG A 51 -4.03 -5.34 -6.12
N LYS A 52 -4.61 -4.28 -5.57
CA LYS A 52 -4.36 -2.90 -6.01
C LYS A 52 -4.00 -2.02 -4.84
N LEU A 53 -2.85 -1.39 -4.93
CA LEU A 53 -2.39 -0.36 -4.01
C LEU A 53 -2.08 0.91 -4.80
N LYS A 54 -2.69 2.01 -4.40
CA LYS A 54 -2.43 3.33 -4.97
C LYS A 54 -2.22 4.34 -3.85
N LEU A 55 -1.04 4.93 -3.81
CA LEU A 55 -0.69 6.03 -2.92
C LEU A 55 -0.38 7.24 -3.81
N TYR A 56 -1.11 8.33 -3.63
CA TYR A 56 -0.91 9.58 -4.36
C TYR A 56 -0.70 10.71 -3.36
N GLU A 57 0.44 11.42 -3.45
CA GLU A 57 0.75 12.53 -2.53
C GLU A 57 0.71 12.07 -1.07
N CYS A 58 1.20 10.85 -0.81
CA CYS A 58 1.27 10.26 0.52
C CYS A 58 2.72 10.22 0.99
N TYR A 59 3.02 10.89 2.11
CA TYR A 59 4.30 10.73 2.77
C TYR A 59 4.34 9.41 3.54
N THR A 60 5.14 8.44 3.08
CA THR A 60 5.22 7.10 3.70
C THR A 60 6.49 6.87 4.52
N GLY A 61 7.53 7.69 4.32
CA GLY A 61 8.84 7.48 4.93
C GLY A 61 9.48 6.12 4.60
N PRO A 62 10.60 5.74 5.28
CA PRO A 62 11.35 4.52 5.00
C PRO A 62 10.58 3.22 5.32
N GLU A 63 9.51 3.32 6.08
CA GLU A 63 8.70 2.19 6.54
C GLU A 63 7.85 1.57 5.41
N ILE A 64 7.75 2.24 4.25
CA ILE A 64 7.14 1.72 3.02
C ILE A 64 7.77 0.40 2.55
N ALA A 65 8.97 0.05 3.01
CA ALA A 65 9.66 -1.20 2.67
C ALA A 65 8.82 -2.47 2.90
N GLY A 66 7.85 -2.44 3.83
CA GLY A 66 6.92 -3.55 4.07
C GLY A 66 6.02 -3.89 2.87
N ILE A 67 5.90 -2.99 1.89
CA ILE A 67 5.14 -3.23 0.66
C ILE A 67 5.61 -4.46 -0.13
N ALA A 68 6.89 -4.85 0.01
CA ALA A 68 7.44 -6.04 -0.61
C ALA A 68 6.88 -7.36 -0.05
N GLU A 69 6.22 -7.34 1.12
CA GLU A 69 5.57 -8.50 1.73
C GLU A 69 4.19 -8.80 1.10
N LEU A 70 3.61 -7.81 0.42
CA LEU A 70 2.41 -8.01 -0.37
C LEU A 70 2.79 -8.84 -1.59
N THR A 71 2.28 -10.07 -1.72
CA THR A 71 2.67 -10.99 -2.80
C THR A 71 1.65 -11.09 -3.94
N LYS A 72 0.44 -10.55 -3.75
CA LYS A 72 -0.68 -10.66 -4.71
C LYS A 72 -0.96 -9.40 -5.52
N LEU A 73 -0.10 -8.38 -5.46
CA LEU A 73 -0.31 -7.15 -6.22
C LEU A 73 -0.35 -7.41 -7.73
N GLU A 74 -1.35 -6.82 -8.38
CA GLU A 74 -1.51 -6.72 -9.83
C GLU A 74 -1.34 -5.28 -10.31
N HIS A 75 -1.60 -4.30 -9.44
CA HIS A 75 -1.49 -2.88 -9.76
C HIS A 75 -0.86 -2.13 -8.59
N LEU A 76 0.26 -1.48 -8.85
CA LEU A 76 0.95 -0.62 -7.90
C LEU A 76 1.15 0.77 -8.50
N SER A 77 0.68 1.80 -7.80
CA SER A 77 0.97 3.20 -8.13
C SER A 77 1.42 3.90 -6.86
N LEU A 78 2.63 4.44 -6.88
CA LEU A 78 3.25 5.15 -5.77
C LEU A 78 3.75 6.48 -6.35
N TYR A 79 2.90 7.50 -6.27
CA TYR A 79 3.25 8.83 -6.75
C TYR A 79 3.83 9.64 -5.61
N ASP A 80 5.02 10.22 -5.81
CA ASP A 80 5.76 10.97 -4.79
C ASP A 80 6.01 10.14 -3.52
N SER A 81 6.70 9.00 -3.68
CA SER A 81 6.99 8.06 -2.58
C SER A 81 8.48 7.80 -2.44
N ASP A 82 8.96 7.64 -1.21
CA ASP A 82 10.38 7.40 -0.86
C ASP A 82 10.86 5.95 -1.17
N LEU A 83 10.47 5.37 -2.31
CA LEU A 83 10.93 4.03 -2.68
C LEU A 83 12.39 4.06 -3.15
N THR A 84 13.21 3.21 -2.54
CA THR A 84 14.56 2.92 -3.03
C THR A 84 14.54 1.78 -4.06
N ASP A 85 15.54 1.75 -4.96
CA ASP A 85 15.72 0.67 -5.94
C ASP A 85 15.78 -0.73 -5.29
N SER A 86 16.34 -0.83 -4.09
CA SER A 86 16.40 -2.08 -3.33
C SER A 86 15.01 -2.59 -2.94
N ILE A 87 14.13 -1.69 -2.48
CA ILE A 87 12.74 -2.05 -2.15
C ILE A 87 11.98 -2.40 -3.42
N LEU A 88 12.14 -1.61 -4.48
CA LEU A 88 11.53 -1.88 -5.78
C LEU A 88 11.90 -3.26 -6.32
N GLY A 89 13.19 -3.63 -6.24
CA GLY A 89 13.68 -4.95 -6.63
C GLY A 89 13.00 -6.09 -5.86
N LYS A 90 12.74 -5.91 -4.56
CA LYS A 90 12.00 -6.90 -3.75
C LYS A 90 10.53 -7.00 -4.15
N VAL A 91 9.86 -5.87 -4.40
CA VAL A 91 8.48 -5.82 -4.90
C VAL A 91 8.36 -6.59 -6.22
N LEU A 92 9.20 -6.27 -7.19
CA LEU A 92 9.22 -6.94 -8.49
C LEU A 92 9.56 -8.44 -8.39
N ARG A 93 10.42 -8.81 -7.43
CA ARG A 93 10.73 -10.21 -7.15
C ARG A 93 9.53 -10.96 -6.59
N ASN A 94 8.78 -10.37 -5.67
CA ASN A 94 7.72 -11.04 -4.93
C ASN A 94 6.35 -10.98 -5.64
N ASN A 95 6.08 -9.94 -6.43
CA ASN A 95 4.82 -9.73 -7.15
C ASN A 95 4.87 -10.21 -8.59
N LYS A 96 4.86 -11.53 -8.80
CA LYS A 96 4.87 -12.14 -10.14
C LYS A 96 3.61 -11.87 -10.98
N LYS A 97 2.55 -11.33 -10.37
CA LYS A 97 1.28 -11.00 -11.02
C LYS A 97 1.16 -9.50 -11.35
N LEU A 98 2.19 -8.70 -11.10
CA LEU A 98 2.14 -7.26 -11.34
C LEU A 98 1.97 -6.97 -12.83
N LYS A 99 0.91 -6.26 -13.19
CA LYS A 99 0.56 -5.88 -14.58
C LYS A 99 0.78 -4.38 -14.82
N TYR A 100 0.73 -3.60 -13.75
CA TYR A 100 0.90 -2.16 -13.78
C TYR A 100 1.77 -1.72 -12.62
N LEU A 101 2.78 -0.91 -12.94
CA LEU A 101 3.67 -0.26 -12.00
C LEU A 101 3.81 1.21 -12.41
N ASN A 102 3.53 2.11 -11.46
CA ASN A 102 3.88 3.52 -11.58
C ASN A 102 4.58 3.97 -10.29
N ILE A 103 5.74 4.59 -10.42
CA ILE A 103 6.61 5.05 -9.32
C ILE A 103 7.16 6.45 -9.58
N THR A 104 6.49 7.23 -10.43
CA THR A 104 6.91 8.61 -10.79
C THR A 104 6.52 9.61 -9.73
#